data_AF-A0A1V5PEC5-F1
#
_entry.id   AF-A0A1V5PEC5-F1
#
_cell.length_a   1.000
_cell.length_b   1.000
_cell.length_c   1.000
_cell.angle_alpha   90.00
_cell.angle_beta   90.00
_cell.angle_gamma   90.00
#
_symmetry.space_group_name_H-M   'P 1'
#
loop_
_entity.id
_entity.type
_entity.pdbx_description
1 polymer ?
#
loop_
_entity_poly.entity_id
_entity_poly.type
_entity_poly.pdbx_seq_one_letter_code
_entity_poly.pdbx_strand_id
1 'polypeptide(L)'
;MPYKSESKSAHNVTLGAFTLSSSLIERISQFEVFPLNDSTMAKLPVNLQKQIKLNGNEYYMGTNPSDPQIGDLKIRFKIVKPCAISIISKQTNNTFTPYKTRTGGQIEEIRMGTMSAEEMFQKAKEENTILTWIIRVIGFIAIIIGIGFILKPIEVLADVIPFVGNIVGTGLAIITFLVAIPIWTITVAVAWIYYRPLIGIPLLVIALGGIVGVIYLVFMRKKQRINKK
;
A
#
# COMPACT_ATOMS: atom_id res chain seq x y z
N MET A 1 -11.45 23.25 9.54
CA MET A 1 -12.46 22.73 8.59
C MET A 1 -13.74 22.45 9.36
N PRO A 2 -14.86 23.12 9.02
CA PRO A 2 -16.11 23.00 9.77
C PRO A 2 -16.83 21.66 9.59
N TYR A 3 -16.54 20.92 8.52
CA TYR A 3 -17.13 19.61 8.26
C TYR A 3 -16.06 18.55 7.98
N LYS A 4 -16.29 17.33 8.47
CA LYS A 4 -15.48 16.15 8.14
C LYS A 4 -16.22 15.30 7.11
N SER A 5 -15.49 14.53 6.32
CA SER A 5 -16.10 13.53 5.43
C SER A 5 -16.88 12.51 6.27
N GLU A 6 -18.12 12.23 5.89
CA GLU A 6 -18.98 11.25 6.53
C GLU A 6 -19.45 10.23 5.49
N SER A 7 -19.60 8.98 5.91
CA SER A 7 -20.22 7.92 5.10
C SER A 7 -21.43 7.39 5.84
N LYS A 8 -22.53 7.18 5.11
CA LYS A 8 -23.75 6.58 5.63
C LYS A 8 -24.13 5.38 4.79
N SER A 9 -24.41 4.29 5.48
CA SER A 9 -24.86 3.03 4.88
C SER A 9 -26.37 2.89 5.01
N ALA A 10 -27.01 2.16 4.10
CA ALA A 10 -28.42 1.82 4.24
C ALA A 10 -28.64 0.95 5.49
N HIS A 11 -29.83 1.05 6.11
CA HIS A 11 -30.18 0.26 7.30
C HIS A 11 -30.17 -1.24 7.03
N ASN A 12 -30.66 -1.65 5.84
CA ASN A 12 -30.70 -3.04 5.40
C ASN A 12 -29.94 -3.18 4.09
N VAL A 13 -28.74 -3.78 4.14
CA VAL A 13 -27.97 -4.15 2.95
C VAL A 13 -27.98 -5.67 2.82
N THR A 14 -28.54 -6.17 1.72
CA THR A 14 -28.73 -7.61 1.51
C THR A 14 -28.07 -8.10 0.23
N LEU A 15 -27.66 -9.36 0.26
CA LEU A 15 -27.26 -10.14 -0.91
C LEU A 15 -28.20 -11.34 -1.01
N GLY A 16 -29.17 -11.26 -1.92
CA GLY A 16 -30.27 -12.24 -1.98
C GLY A 16 -31.03 -12.26 -0.65
N ALA A 17 -31.11 -13.44 -0.02
CA ALA A 17 -31.79 -13.62 1.26
C ALA A 17 -30.97 -13.15 2.49
N PHE A 18 -29.66 -12.95 2.33
CA PHE A 18 -28.74 -12.72 3.46
C PHE A 18 -28.45 -11.25 3.71
N THR A 19 -28.23 -10.88 4.97
CA THR A 19 -27.83 -9.53 5.37
C THR A 19 -26.32 -9.42 5.48
N LEU A 20 -25.73 -8.38 4.87
CA LEU A 20 -24.31 -8.12 4.93
C LEU A 20 -23.89 -7.60 6.32
N SER A 21 -22.73 -8.05 6.79
CA SER A 21 -22.08 -7.51 7.98
C SER A 21 -21.51 -6.12 7.70
N SER A 22 -21.33 -5.29 8.74
CA SER A 22 -20.71 -3.97 8.61
C SER A 22 -19.31 -4.05 7.99
N SER A 23 -18.55 -5.09 8.30
CA SER A 23 -17.21 -5.33 7.73
C SER A 23 -17.23 -5.56 6.21
N LEU A 24 -18.29 -6.16 5.68
CA LEU A 24 -18.47 -6.33 4.24
C LEU A 24 -18.96 -5.04 3.57
N ILE A 25 -19.87 -4.31 4.22
CA ILE A 25 -20.43 -3.04 3.70
C ILE A 25 -19.32 -1.99 3.55
N GLU A 26 -18.44 -1.86 4.54
CA GLU A 26 -17.33 -0.88 4.52
C GLU A 26 -16.33 -1.13 3.39
N ARG A 27 -16.29 -2.35 2.84
CA ARG A 27 -15.39 -2.75 1.76
C ARG A 27 -16.00 -2.58 0.38
N ILE A 28 -17.24 -2.09 0.29
CA ILE A 28 -17.88 -1.76 -0.97
C ILE A 28 -17.31 -0.44 -1.50
N SER A 29 -16.61 -0.50 -2.63
CA SER A 29 -15.82 0.62 -3.15
C SER A 29 -16.32 1.19 -4.48
N GLN A 30 -17.42 0.67 -5.04
CA GLN A 30 -17.99 1.14 -6.31
C GLN A 30 -18.79 2.44 -6.13
N PHE A 31 -18.10 3.49 -5.70
CA PHE A 31 -18.67 4.81 -5.51
C PHE A 31 -18.86 5.53 -6.85
N GLU A 32 -20.12 5.74 -7.22
CA GLU A 32 -20.51 6.61 -8.32
C GLU A 32 -20.73 8.03 -7.82
N VAL A 33 -20.51 9.01 -8.70
CA VAL A 33 -20.84 10.41 -8.42
C VAL A 33 -22.36 10.52 -8.28
N PHE A 34 -22.82 11.07 -7.15
CA PHE A 34 -24.24 11.36 -6.98
C PHE A 34 -24.59 12.65 -7.74
N PRO A 35 -25.54 12.63 -8.69
CA PRO A 35 -25.85 13.79 -9.49
C PRO A 35 -26.52 14.88 -8.64
N LEU A 36 -25.85 16.03 -8.52
CA LEU A 36 -26.39 17.22 -7.87
C LEU A 36 -27.03 18.12 -8.93
N ASN A 37 -28.31 18.41 -8.74
CA ASN A 37 -29.11 19.23 -9.64
C ASN A 37 -30.10 20.09 -8.84
N ASP A 38 -30.87 20.91 -9.54
CA ASP A 38 -31.86 21.81 -8.92
C ASP A 38 -32.90 21.06 -8.08
N SER A 39 -33.27 19.83 -8.49
CA SER A 39 -34.20 19.00 -7.71
C SER A 39 -33.62 18.54 -6.38
N THR A 40 -32.29 18.40 -6.27
CA THR A 40 -31.60 18.08 -5.03
C THR A 40 -31.41 19.33 -4.18
N MET A 41 -31.13 20.48 -4.82
CA MET A 41 -31.07 21.78 -4.15
C MET A 41 -32.39 22.13 -3.46
N ALA A 42 -33.52 21.86 -4.11
CA ALA A 42 -34.86 22.08 -3.56
C ALA A 42 -35.17 21.25 -2.30
N LYS A 43 -34.46 20.13 -2.09
CA LYS A 43 -34.61 19.28 -0.89
C LYS A 43 -33.78 19.77 0.30
N LEU A 44 -32.88 20.73 0.11
CA LEU A 44 -32.10 21.28 1.21
C LEU A 44 -32.96 22.19 2.09
N PRO A 45 -32.66 22.30 3.39
CA PRO A 45 -33.24 23.32 4.25
C PRO A 45 -33.09 24.74 3.68
N VAL A 46 -34.11 25.59 3.84
CA VAL A 46 -34.16 26.95 3.25
C VAL A 46 -32.96 27.81 3.65
N ASN A 47 -32.43 27.66 4.85
CA ASN A 47 -31.24 28.37 5.32
C ASN A 47 -29.98 27.99 4.53
N LEU A 48 -29.86 26.73 4.10
CA LEU A 48 -28.72 26.25 3.32
C LEU A 48 -28.86 26.62 1.85
N GLN A 49 -30.08 26.61 1.30
CA GLN A 49 -30.33 27.02 -0.09
C GLN A 49 -29.85 28.45 -0.40
N LYS A 50 -29.87 29.35 0.59
CA LYS A 50 -29.38 30.73 0.43
C LYS A 50 -27.86 30.87 0.48
N GLN A 51 -27.18 29.91 1.11
CA GLN A 51 -25.73 29.96 1.36
C GLN A 51 -24.93 29.10 0.37
N ILE A 52 -25.59 28.12 -0.25
CA ILE A 52 -24.97 27.16 -1.16
C ILE A 52 -25.37 27.50 -2.59
N LYS A 53 -24.39 27.46 -3.49
CA LYS A 53 -24.55 27.55 -4.93
C LYS A 53 -24.25 26.19 -5.55
N LEU A 54 -25.04 25.77 -6.53
CA LEU A 54 -24.70 24.61 -7.36
C LEU A 54 -23.63 25.05 -8.36
N ASN A 55 -22.49 24.37 -8.36
CA ASN A 55 -21.42 24.59 -9.34
C ASN A 55 -21.07 23.26 -10.02
N GLY A 56 -21.62 23.03 -11.21
CA GLY A 56 -21.54 21.72 -11.85
C GLY A 56 -22.18 20.63 -10.98
N ASN A 57 -21.39 19.65 -10.55
CA ASN A 57 -21.83 18.55 -9.67
C ASN A 57 -21.33 18.68 -8.22
N GLU A 58 -21.16 19.91 -7.74
CA GLU A 58 -20.70 20.21 -6.39
C GLU A 58 -21.55 21.30 -5.77
N TYR A 59 -21.74 21.23 -4.45
CA TYR A 59 -22.28 22.33 -3.67
C TYR A 59 -21.13 23.20 -3.20
N TYR A 60 -21.18 24.48 -3.56
CA TYR A 60 -20.21 25.49 -3.20
C TYR A 60 -20.79 26.44 -2.16
N MET A 61 -20.08 26.64 -1.05
CA MET A 61 -20.41 27.65 -0.06
C MET A 61 -19.27 28.65 0.00
N GLY A 62 -19.53 29.85 -0.49
CA GLY A 62 -18.53 30.91 -0.64
C GLY A 62 -18.97 31.95 -1.67
N THR A 63 -18.15 32.97 -1.88
CA THR A 63 -18.50 34.12 -2.73
C THR A 63 -18.44 33.79 -4.22
N ASN A 64 -17.30 33.25 -4.67
CA ASN A 64 -17.03 32.94 -6.09
C ASN A 64 -16.36 31.56 -6.25
N PRO A 65 -17.01 30.57 -6.88
CA PRO A 65 -16.41 29.25 -7.10
C PRO A 65 -15.13 29.24 -7.95
N SER A 66 -14.95 30.25 -8.82
CA SER A 66 -13.77 30.38 -9.70
C SER A 66 -12.58 31.07 -9.01
N ASP A 67 -12.80 31.67 -7.84
CA ASP A 67 -11.77 32.33 -7.02
C ASP A 67 -11.97 31.95 -5.54
N PRO A 68 -11.63 30.71 -5.15
CA PRO A 68 -11.93 30.17 -3.83
C PRO A 68 -11.05 30.77 -2.74
N GLN A 69 -11.68 31.21 -1.64
CA GLN A 69 -10.99 31.81 -0.50
C GLN A 69 -10.87 30.85 0.69
N ILE A 70 -9.94 31.14 1.61
CA ILE A 70 -9.81 30.37 2.86
C ILE A 70 -11.11 30.50 3.65
N GLY A 71 -11.79 29.37 3.86
CA GLY A 71 -13.09 29.31 4.52
C GLY A 71 -14.21 28.81 3.61
N ASP A 72 -14.03 28.86 2.29
CA ASP A 72 -15.00 28.34 1.34
C ASP A 72 -15.07 26.81 1.38
N LEU A 73 -16.25 26.25 1.09
CA LEU A 73 -16.51 24.81 1.16
C LEU A 73 -16.98 24.26 -0.18
N LYS A 74 -16.43 23.09 -0.53
CA LYS A 74 -16.88 22.25 -1.65
C LYS A 74 -17.40 20.93 -1.09
N ILE A 75 -18.66 20.64 -1.36
CA ILE A 75 -19.33 19.42 -0.90
C ILE A 75 -19.69 18.59 -2.13
N ARG A 76 -19.20 17.35 -2.16
CA ARG A 76 -19.50 16.33 -3.16
C ARG A 76 -20.12 15.13 -2.49
N PHE A 77 -21.11 14.55 -3.16
CA PHE A 77 -21.72 13.29 -2.74
C PHE A 77 -21.33 12.17 -3.69
N LYS A 78 -21.10 11.01 -3.10
CA LYS A 78 -20.91 9.75 -3.83
C LYS A 78 -21.90 8.74 -3.29
N ILE A 79 -22.35 7.84 -4.16
CA ILE A 79 -23.32 6.81 -3.83
C ILE A 79 -22.85 5.47 -4.38
N VAL A 80 -23.14 4.39 -3.66
CA VAL A 80 -23.06 3.03 -4.21
C VAL A 80 -24.49 2.58 -4.45
N LYS A 81 -24.82 2.29 -5.72
CA LYS A 81 -26.12 1.72 -6.09
C LYS A 81 -26.10 0.20 -5.90
N PRO A 82 -27.28 -0.47 -5.79
CA PRO A 82 -27.34 -1.91 -5.83
C PRO A 82 -26.64 -2.45 -7.07
N CYS A 83 -25.63 -3.30 -6.87
CA CYS A 83 -24.84 -3.90 -7.94
C CYS A 83 -24.59 -5.39 -7.66
N ALA A 84 -24.17 -6.12 -8.68
CA ALA A 84 -23.71 -7.49 -8.51
C ALA A 84 -22.42 -7.50 -7.68
N ILE A 85 -22.36 -8.37 -6.67
CA ILE A 85 -21.19 -8.56 -5.82
C ILE A 85 -20.99 -10.06 -5.59
N SER A 86 -19.75 -10.44 -5.29
CA SER A 86 -19.35 -11.79 -4.93
C SER A 86 -18.65 -11.78 -3.58
N ILE A 87 -18.96 -12.75 -2.72
CA ILE A 87 -18.49 -12.78 -1.33
C ILE A 87 -17.91 -14.16 -1.00
N ILE A 88 -16.75 -14.16 -0.35
CA ILE A 88 -16.19 -15.34 0.32
C ILE A 88 -16.16 -15.05 1.81
N SER A 89 -17.04 -15.71 2.56
CA SER A 89 -17.14 -15.58 4.02
C SER A 89 -17.83 -16.81 4.61
N LYS A 90 -17.74 -17.00 5.94
CA LYS A 90 -18.50 -18.05 6.62
C LYS A 90 -19.94 -17.59 6.80
N GLN A 91 -20.88 -18.27 6.15
CA GLN A 91 -22.30 -18.05 6.40
C GLN A 91 -22.66 -18.54 7.80
N THR A 92 -23.30 -17.67 8.59
CA THR A 92 -23.82 -17.97 9.92
C THR A 92 -25.25 -17.44 9.99
N ASN A 93 -26.24 -18.34 10.05
CA ASN A 93 -27.66 -18.00 9.99
C ASN A 93 -27.98 -17.16 8.73
N ASN A 94 -28.54 -15.95 8.93
CA ASN A 94 -28.90 -15.02 7.87
C ASN A 94 -27.83 -13.95 7.59
N THR A 95 -26.59 -14.16 8.04
CA THR A 95 -25.50 -13.19 7.85
C THR A 95 -24.15 -13.89 7.60
N PHE A 96 -23.11 -13.08 7.47
CA PHE A 96 -21.76 -13.50 7.17
C PHE A 96 -20.81 -13.12 8.30
N THR A 97 -19.84 -13.99 8.54
CA THR A 97 -18.81 -13.83 9.58
C THR A 97 -17.47 -14.27 9.03
N PRO A 98 -16.34 -13.69 9.48
CA PRO A 98 -15.03 -14.12 9.00
C PRO A 98 -14.78 -15.62 9.18
N TYR A 99 -14.36 -16.29 8.11
CA TYR A 99 -13.97 -17.70 8.16
C TYR A 99 -12.56 -17.83 8.73
N LYS A 100 -12.40 -18.47 9.88
CA LYS A 100 -11.08 -18.75 10.48
C LYS A 100 -10.43 -19.94 9.80
N THR A 101 -9.25 -19.75 9.22
CA THR A 101 -8.47 -20.84 8.61
C THR A 101 -7.75 -21.66 9.68
N ARG A 102 -7.42 -22.91 9.35
CA ARG A 102 -6.60 -23.78 10.21
C ARG A 102 -5.21 -23.19 10.51
N THR A 103 -4.71 -22.34 9.63
CA THR A 103 -3.41 -21.66 9.75
C THR A 103 -3.48 -20.35 10.55
N GLY A 104 -4.63 -20.03 11.18
CA GLY A 104 -4.79 -18.85 12.03
C GLY A 104 -5.18 -17.56 11.30
N GLY A 105 -5.31 -17.60 9.97
CA GLY A 105 -5.81 -16.48 9.16
C GLY A 105 -7.33 -16.36 9.22
N GLN A 106 -7.85 -15.23 8.74
CA GLN A 106 -9.28 -15.02 8.55
C GLN A 106 -9.55 -14.71 7.07
N ILE A 107 -10.61 -15.29 6.53
CA ILE A 107 -11.07 -15.04 5.17
C ILE A 107 -12.46 -14.41 5.27
N GLU A 108 -12.52 -13.15 4.87
CA GLU A 108 -13.74 -12.42 4.60
C GLU A 108 -13.43 -11.51 3.43
N GLU A 109 -13.96 -11.80 2.25
CA GLU A 109 -13.64 -11.10 1.01
C GLU A 109 -14.90 -10.70 0.26
N ILE A 110 -14.96 -9.45 -0.20
CA ILE A 110 -16.01 -8.94 -1.09
C ILE A 110 -15.37 -8.43 -2.38
N ARG A 111 -15.98 -8.76 -3.52
CA ARG A 111 -15.59 -8.26 -4.84
C ARG A 111 -16.81 -7.73 -5.57
N MET A 112 -16.62 -6.67 -6.33
CA MET A 112 -17.64 -6.13 -7.23
C MET A 112 -17.75 -7.04 -8.46
N GLY A 113 -18.96 -7.20 -8.96
CA GLY A 113 -19.29 -8.08 -10.07
C GLY A 113 -19.57 -9.53 -9.65
N THR A 114 -20.01 -10.32 -10.63
CA THR A 114 -20.20 -11.76 -10.50
C THR A 114 -18.88 -12.46 -10.81
N MET A 115 -18.31 -13.14 -9.82
CA MET A 115 -17.04 -13.84 -9.88
C MET A 115 -17.19 -15.23 -9.31
N SER A 116 -16.47 -16.20 -9.87
CA SER A 116 -16.37 -17.53 -9.24
C SER A 116 -15.51 -17.49 -7.97
N ALA A 117 -15.61 -18.52 -7.14
CA ALA A 117 -14.76 -18.64 -5.95
C ALA A 117 -13.27 -18.70 -6.33
N GLU A 118 -12.93 -19.44 -7.40
CA GLU A 118 -11.58 -19.58 -7.93
C GLU A 118 -11.02 -18.22 -8.37
N GLU A 119 -11.81 -17.44 -9.12
CA GLU A 119 -11.39 -16.11 -9.59
C GLU A 119 -11.17 -15.15 -8.41
N MET A 120 -12.03 -15.17 -7.40
CA MET A 120 -11.87 -14.35 -6.20
C MET A 120 -10.58 -14.70 -5.43
N PHE A 121 -10.30 -16.00 -5.24
CA PHE A 121 -9.05 -16.43 -4.59
C PHE A 121 -7.81 -16.11 -5.43
N GLN A 122 -7.91 -16.23 -6.75
CA GLN A 122 -6.82 -15.92 -7.67
C GLN A 122 -6.47 -14.43 -7.61
N LYS A 123 -7.47 -13.54 -7.71
CA LYS A 123 -7.27 -12.10 -7.57
C LYS A 123 -6.68 -11.73 -6.21
N ALA A 124 -7.18 -12.31 -5.12
CA ALA A 124 -6.63 -12.06 -3.79
C ALA A 124 -5.15 -12.49 -3.67
N LYS A 125 -4.75 -13.58 -4.32
CA LYS A 125 -3.33 -14.00 -4.36
C LYS A 125 -2.48 -13.06 -5.21
N GLU A 126 -3.00 -12.61 -6.36
CA GLU A 126 -2.32 -11.67 -7.25
C GLU A 126 -2.10 -10.32 -6.60
N GLU A 127 -3.12 -9.74 -5.97
CA GLU A 127 -3.04 -8.47 -5.24
C GLU A 127 -2.00 -8.54 -4.11
N ASN A 128 -2.02 -9.62 -3.33
CA ASN A 128 -1.01 -9.85 -2.28
C ASN A 128 0.40 -10.01 -2.85
N THR A 129 0.53 -10.67 -4.01
CA THR A 129 1.82 -10.87 -4.68
C THR A 129 2.36 -9.53 -5.19
N ILE A 130 1.55 -8.74 -5.90
CA ILE A 130 1.92 -7.42 -6.42
C ILE A 130 2.31 -6.50 -5.26
N LEU A 131 1.49 -6.40 -4.22
CA LEU A 131 1.78 -5.57 -3.05
C LEU A 131 3.08 -5.98 -2.37
N THR A 132 3.32 -7.29 -2.21
CA THR A 132 4.57 -7.81 -1.64
C THR A 132 5.78 -7.37 -2.47
N TRP A 133 5.71 -7.48 -3.80
CA TRP A 133 6.79 -7.03 -4.68
C TRP A 133 7.01 -5.52 -4.64
N ILE A 134 5.94 -4.72 -4.61
CA ILE A 134 6.01 -3.27 -4.47
C ILE A 134 6.73 -2.89 -3.17
N ILE A 135 6.31 -3.44 -2.03
CA ILE A 135 6.94 -3.16 -0.73
C ILE A 135 8.41 -3.59 -0.73
N ARG A 136 8.73 -4.71 -1.38
CA ARG A 136 10.12 -5.19 -1.50
C ARG A 136 10.99 -4.25 -2.33
N VAL A 137 10.51 -3.78 -3.47
CA VAL A 137 11.25 -2.84 -4.34
C VAL A 137 11.44 -1.50 -3.63
N ILE A 138 10.37 -0.96 -3.04
CA ILE A 138 10.44 0.29 -2.27
C ILE A 138 11.40 0.13 -1.09
N GLY A 139 11.32 -0.98 -0.35
CA GLY A 139 12.23 -1.29 0.75
C GLY A 139 13.69 -1.39 0.30
N PHE A 140 13.96 -1.99 -0.86
CA PHE A 140 15.31 -2.04 -1.44
C PHE A 140 15.86 -0.65 -1.77
N ILE A 141 15.04 0.17 -2.42
CA ILE A 141 15.39 1.56 -2.75
C ILE A 141 15.65 2.36 -1.47
N ALA A 142 14.83 2.19 -0.43
CA ALA A 142 15.02 2.85 0.85
C ALA A 142 16.36 2.47 1.51
N ILE A 143 16.77 1.20 1.43
CA ILE A 143 18.08 0.74 1.94
C ILE A 143 19.23 1.39 1.16
N ILE A 144 19.14 1.44 -0.18
CA ILE A 144 20.14 2.12 -1.02
C ILE A 144 20.27 3.59 -0.63
N ILE A 145 19.15 4.31 -0.49
CA ILE A 145 19.13 5.71 -0.09
C ILE A 145 19.74 5.89 1.30
N GLY A 146 19.36 5.04 2.26
CA GLY A 146 19.88 5.08 3.62
C GLY A 146 21.39 4.89 3.70
N ILE A 147 21.94 3.90 2.98
CA ILE A 147 23.39 3.67 2.90
C ILE A 147 24.08 4.84 2.16
N GLY A 148 23.48 5.33 1.08
CA GLY A 148 24.01 6.49 0.35
C GLY A 148 24.14 7.73 1.24
N PHE A 149 23.16 7.98 2.12
CA PHE A 149 23.25 9.07 3.10
C PHE A 149 24.37 8.88 4.12
N ILE A 150 24.64 7.63 4.53
CA ILE A 150 25.76 7.32 5.43
C ILE A 150 27.11 7.57 4.73
N LEU A 151 27.22 7.26 3.44
CA LEU A 151 28.47 7.38 2.67
C LEU A 151 28.71 8.78 2.09
N LYS A 152 27.67 9.62 1.99
CA LYS A 152 27.74 10.97 1.41
C LYS A 152 28.85 11.87 1.98
N PRO A 153 29.16 11.87 3.30
CA PRO A 153 30.28 12.66 3.82
C PRO A 153 31.64 12.30 3.20
N ILE A 154 31.84 11.03 2.81
CA ILE A 154 33.08 10.57 2.17
C ILE A 154 33.20 11.14 0.75
N GLU A 155 32.08 11.18 0.02
CA GLU A 155 32.01 11.76 -1.33
C GLU A 155 32.33 13.26 -1.30
N VAL A 156 31.71 14.01 -0.39
CA VAL A 156 31.94 15.46 -0.24
C VAL A 156 33.41 15.78 0.09
N LEU A 157 34.08 14.93 0.88
CA LEU A 157 35.50 15.10 1.17
C LEU A 157 36.37 14.82 -0.06
N ALA A 158 35.97 13.89 -0.92
CA ALA A 158 36.69 13.57 -2.15
C ALA A 158 36.53 14.64 -3.25
N ASP A 159 35.44 15.41 -3.22
CA ASP A 159 35.16 16.52 -4.14
C ASP A 159 36.17 17.67 -4.05
N VAL A 160 37.00 17.72 -3.00
CA VAL A 160 38.08 18.70 -2.86
C VAL A 160 39.13 18.57 -3.98
N ILE A 161 39.28 17.38 -4.57
CA ILE A 161 40.19 17.14 -5.69
C ILE A 161 39.39 16.99 -6.99
N PRO A 162 39.62 17.83 -8.02
CA PRO A 162 38.97 17.70 -9.32
C PRO A 162 39.10 16.28 -9.88
N PHE A 163 38.04 15.76 -10.51
CA PHE A 163 37.90 14.40 -11.06
C PHE A 163 37.82 13.24 -10.04
N VAL A 164 38.38 13.38 -8.83
CA VAL A 164 38.37 12.32 -7.80
C VAL A 164 36.96 12.13 -7.23
N GLY A 165 36.22 13.22 -7.02
CA GLY A 165 34.82 13.21 -6.58
C GLY A 165 33.93 12.24 -7.36
N ASN A 166 33.87 12.38 -8.68
CA ASN A 166 33.05 11.51 -9.55
C ASN A 166 33.45 10.03 -9.50
N ILE A 167 34.75 9.72 -9.40
CA ILE A 167 35.27 8.35 -9.31
C ILE A 167 34.86 7.74 -7.96
N VAL A 168 35.03 8.50 -6.88
CA VAL A 168 34.66 8.07 -5.53
C VAL A 168 33.14 7.89 -5.42
N GLY A 169 32.33 8.83 -5.92
CA GLY A 169 30.87 8.72 -5.95
C GLY A 169 30.40 7.48 -6.69
N THR A 170 30.96 7.20 -7.87
CA THR A 170 30.66 5.96 -8.62
C THR A 170 31.06 4.70 -7.85
N GLY A 171 32.24 4.70 -7.24
CA GLY A 171 32.70 3.59 -6.40
C GLY A 171 31.82 3.35 -5.17
N LEU A 172 31.40 4.42 -4.50
CA LEU A 172 30.49 4.38 -3.35
C LEU A 172 29.10 3.90 -3.76
N ALA A 173 28.62 4.24 -4.95
CA ALA A 173 27.35 3.73 -5.48
C ALA A 173 27.40 2.20 -5.69
N ILE A 174 28.49 1.67 -6.26
CA ILE A 174 28.70 0.22 -6.43
C ILE A 174 28.75 -0.46 -5.05
N ILE A 175 29.51 0.09 -4.10
CA ILE A 175 29.60 -0.44 -2.74
C ILE A 175 28.22 -0.43 -2.07
N THR A 176 27.48 0.66 -2.21
CA THR A 176 26.12 0.80 -1.68
C THR A 176 25.23 -0.32 -2.18
N PHE A 177 25.23 -0.58 -3.49
CA PHE A 177 24.42 -1.63 -4.10
C PHE A 177 24.82 -3.02 -3.60
N LEU A 178 26.13 -3.31 -3.53
CA LEU A 178 26.66 -4.59 -3.05
C LEU A 178 26.35 -4.85 -1.57
N VAL A 179 26.32 -3.80 -0.74
CA VAL A 179 25.94 -3.91 0.68
C VAL A 179 24.42 -3.95 0.86
N ALA A 180 23.65 -3.27 0.00
CA ALA A 180 22.20 -3.27 0.07
C ALA A 180 21.58 -4.65 -0.21
N ILE A 181 22.12 -5.42 -1.17
CA ILE A 181 21.61 -6.76 -1.53
C ILE A 181 21.53 -7.72 -0.32
N PRO A 182 22.61 -7.97 0.45
CA PRO A 182 22.55 -8.88 1.57
C PRO A 182 21.61 -8.39 2.68
N ILE A 183 21.62 -7.08 2.99
CA ILE A 183 20.73 -6.50 4.00
C ILE A 183 19.26 -6.67 3.60
N TRP A 184 18.94 -6.37 2.33
CA TRP A 184 17.60 -6.54 1.79
C TRP A 184 17.16 -8.01 1.80
N THR A 185 18.06 -8.92 1.39
CA THR A 185 17.76 -10.36 1.37
C THR A 185 17.49 -10.91 2.76
N ILE A 186 18.30 -10.52 3.77
CA ILE A 186 18.08 -10.88 5.18
C ILE A 186 16.74 -10.33 5.66
N THR A 187 16.45 -9.07 5.38
CA THR A 187 15.18 -8.42 5.77
C THR A 187 13.98 -9.17 5.21
N VAL A 188 14.01 -9.53 3.92
CA VAL A 188 12.95 -10.32 3.27
C VAL A 188 12.86 -11.73 3.86
N ALA A 189 14.00 -12.38 4.13
CA ALA A 189 14.03 -13.72 4.70
C ALA A 189 13.41 -13.76 6.10
N VAL A 190 13.78 -12.83 6.98
CA VAL A 190 13.23 -12.70 8.33
C VAL A 190 11.73 -12.48 8.29
N ALA A 191 11.23 -11.59 7.42
CA ALA A 191 9.80 -11.39 7.24
C ALA A 191 9.08 -12.69 6.81
N TRP A 192 9.70 -13.50 5.94
CA TRP A 192 9.12 -14.75 5.45
C TRP A 192 9.16 -15.90 6.45
N ILE A 193 10.01 -15.86 7.48
CA ILE A 193 10.03 -16.90 8.52
C ILE A 193 8.69 -16.96 9.26
N TYR A 194 8.05 -15.82 9.53
CA TYR A 194 6.74 -15.80 10.21
C TYR A 194 5.63 -16.40 9.34
N TYR A 195 5.55 -16.01 8.07
CA TYR A 195 4.44 -16.40 7.20
C TYR A 195 4.64 -17.74 6.48
N ARG A 196 5.89 -18.07 6.09
CA ARG A 196 6.25 -19.29 5.35
C ARG A 196 7.68 -19.77 5.71
N PRO A 197 7.85 -20.43 6.88
CA PRO A 197 9.15 -20.89 7.38
C PRO A 197 9.97 -21.70 6.37
N LEU A 198 9.30 -22.56 5.58
CA LEU A 198 9.93 -23.42 4.57
C LEU A 198 10.66 -22.63 3.46
N ILE A 199 10.30 -21.37 3.22
CA ILE A 199 10.97 -20.49 2.26
C ILE A 199 11.90 -19.51 2.99
N GLY A 200 11.45 -18.96 4.12
CA GLY A 200 12.21 -17.97 4.88
C GLY A 200 13.54 -18.51 5.43
N ILE A 201 13.54 -19.72 6.01
CA ILE A 201 14.73 -20.30 6.64
C ILE A 201 15.83 -20.59 5.59
N PRO A 202 15.57 -21.31 4.47
CA PRO A 202 16.59 -21.54 3.46
C PRO A 202 17.12 -20.24 2.86
N LEU A 203 16.25 -19.24 2.62
CA LEU A 203 16.66 -17.94 2.10
C LEU A 203 17.63 -17.22 3.06
N LEU A 204 17.36 -17.28 4.36
CA LEU A 204 18.24 -16.69 5.38
C LEU A 204 19.59 -17.40 5.44
N VAL A 205 19.60 -18.74 5.39
CA VAL A 205 20.84 -19.54 5.38
C VAL A 205 21.70 -19.19 4.16
N ILE A 206 21.09 -19.07 2.97
CA ILE A 206 21.80 -18.68 1.75
C ILE A 206 22.38 -17.27 1.89
N ALA A 207 21.60 -16.31 2.41
CA ALA A 207 22.06 -14.94 2.60
C ALA A 207 23.26 -14.84 3.56
N LEU A 208 23.16 -15.49 4.73
CA LEU A 208 24.25 -15.50 5.71
C LEU A 208 25.47 -16.29 5.22
N GLY A 209 25.24 -17.45 4.60
CA GLY A 209 26.31 -18.27 4.00
C GLY A 209 27.09 -17.51 2.92
N GLY A 210 26.39 -16.73 2.08
CA GLY A 210 27.02 -15.86 1.10
C GLY A 210 27.93 -14.79 1.74
N ILE A 211 27.45 -14.12 2.79
CA ILE A 211 28.24 -13.11 3.52
C ILE A 211 29.49 -13.75 4.14
N VAL A 212 29.33 -14.86 4.86
CA VAL A 212 30.45 -15.58 5.50
C VAL A 212 31.45 -16.08 4.45
N GLY A 213 30.98 -16.61 3.33
CA GLY A 213 31.83 -17.07 2.22
C GLY A 213 32.67 -15.95 1.63
N VAL A 214 32.07 -14.77 1.38
CA VAL A 214 32.80 -13.59 0.89
C VAL A 214 33.87 -13.15 1.90
N ILE A 215 33.53 -13.07 3.19
CA ILE A 215 34.48 -12.70 4.25
C ILE A 215 35.65 -13.68 4.31
N TYR A 216 35.36 -14.99 4.27
CA TYR A 216 36.38 -16.03 4.28
C TYR A 216 37.35 -15.93 3.09
N LEU A 217 36.81 -15.73 1.87
CA LEU A 217 37.62 -15.56 0.66
C LEU A 217 38.53 -14.32 0.72
N VAL A 218 38.01 -13.20 1.25
CA VAL A 218 38.80 -11.97 1.45
C VAL A 218 39.93 -12.22 2.45
N PHE A 219 39.65 -12.91 3.57
CA PHE A 219 40.65 -13.25 4.58
C PHE A 219 41.75 -14.16 4.01
N MET A 220 41.36 -15.19 3.26
CA MET A 220 42.30 -16.12 2.60
C MET A 220 43.20 -15.41 1.59
N ARG A 221 42.65 -14.48 0.77
CA ARG A 221 43.45 -13.66 -0.15
C ARG A 221 44.44 -12.76 0.57
N LYS A 222 44.05 -12.19 1.72
CA LYS A 222 44.94 -11.36 2.55
C LYS A 222 46.11 -12.17 3.12
N LYS A 223 45.85 -13.38 3.63
CA LYS A 223 46.89 -14.31 4.15
C LYS A 223 47.90 -14.72 3.07
N GLN A 224 47.43 -15.04 1.86
CA GLN A 224 48.31 -15.38 0.73
C GLN A 224 49.22 -14.22 0.28
N ARG A 225 48.74 -12.97 0.37
CA ARG A 225 49.56 -11.78 0.06
C ARG A 225 50.63 -11.50 1.12
N ILE A 226 50.33 -11.78 2.40
CA ILE A 226 51.29 -11.62 3.50
C ILE A 226 52.41 -12.67 3.40
N ASN A 227 52.07 -13.93 3.12
CA ASN A 227 53.07 -15.01 3.00
C ASN A 227 53.93 -14.95 1.72
N LYS A 228 53.63 -14.06 0.76
CA LYS A 228 54.41 -13.86 -0.47
C LYS A 228 55.39 -12.67 -0.39
N LYS A 229 55.34 -11.89 0.69
CA LYS A 229 56.32 -10.83 0.99
C LYS A 229 57.31 -11.34 2.02
#